data_AF-A0A7W7GWG5-F1
#
_entry.id   AF-A0A7W7GWG5-F1
#
_cell.length_a   1.000
_cell.length_b   1.000
_cell.length_c   1.000
_cell.angle_alpha   90.00
_cell.angle_beta   90.00
_cell.angle_gamma   90.00
#
_symmetry.space_group_name_H-M   'P 1'
#
loop_
_entity.id
_entity.type
_entity.pdbx_description
1 polymer ?
#
loop_
_entity_poly.entity_id
_entity_poly.type
_entity_poly.pdbx_seq_one_letter_code
_entity_poly.pdbx_strand_id
1 'polypeptide(L)'
;MTLRPGDHLWYWTTTCRVSFDPGIPWAEWFPGATGPVDLRGEGPQIFNYVVHESGIVRGRPHLRNHPGTYTWLNHNPGNLTGRPGGPDLGQYPDRFNGEHFLVFPDRETGFAAIARLLRGPAYAGLTLTAALRAYPSGIAHHDPGRYVAQVAAAAGVDASATVGDLDDDQMLAVQHRIAGIEGAVAGETLAPDSPDLPAEVAVLLP
;
A
#
# COMPACT_ATOMS: atom_id res chain seq x y z
N MET A 1 -20.44 -5.75 12.44
CA MET A 1 -19.43 -4.68 12.38
C MET A 1 -19.60 -3.98 11.05
N THR A 2 -19.51 -2.65 11.00
CA THR A 2 -19.65 -1.86 9.77
C THR A 2 -18.26 -1.35 9.36
N LEU A 3 -17.93 -1.49 8.08
CA LEU A 3 -16.69 -1.00 7.49
C LEU A 3 -16.69 0.52 7.43
N ARG A 4 -15.50 1.09 7.54
CA ARG A 4 -15.24 2.52 7.40
C ARG A 4 -14.16 2.75 6.34
N PRO A 5 -14.03 3.97 5.82
CA PRO A 5 -12.91 4.32 4.96
C PRO A 5 -11.56 3.91 5.58
N GLY A 6 -10.73 3.27 4.76
CA GLY A 6 -9.44 2.69 5.11
C GLY A 6 -9.48 1.28 5.70
N ASP A 7 -10.66 0.70 5.97
CA ASP A 7 -10.77 -0.67 6.48
C ASP A 7 -10.49 -1.69 5.36
N HIS A 8 -9.74 -2.73 5.72
CA HIS A 8 -9.52 -3.91 4.88
C HIS A 8 -10.49 -5.03 5.25
N LEU A 9 -10.89 -5.83 4.26
CA LEU A 9 -11.67 -7.04 4.44
C LEU A 9 -11.16 -8.15 3.53
N TRP A 10 -10.83 -9.30 4.09
CA TRP A 10 -10.60 -10.52 3.32
C TRP A 10 -11.91 -11.22 3.03
N TYR A 11 -12.06 -11.74 1.82
CA TYR A 11 -13.21 -12.54 1.41
C TYR A 11 -12.77 -13.76 0.62
N TRP A 12 -13.32 -14.92 0.95
CA TRP A 12 -13.07 -16.15 0.21
C TRP A 12 -14.34 -16.62 -0.51
N THR A 13 -14.30 -16.56 -1.84
CA THR A 13 -15.46 -16.83 -2.70
C THR A 13 -15.95 -18.27 -2.60
N THR A 14 -15.06 -19.24 -2.33
CA THR A 14 -15.43 -20.67 -2.30
C THR A 14 -16.35 -21.00 -1.13
N THR A 15 -16.18 -20.31 -0.01
CA THR A 15 -16.94 -20.57 1.23
C THR A 15 -17.80 -19.39 1.68
N CYS A 16 -17.79 -18.29 0.92
CA CYS A 16 -18.45 -17.03 1.24
C CYS A 16 -18.08 -16.46 2.63
N ARG A 17 -16.84 -16.65 3.06
CA ARG A 17 -16.36 -16.19 4.36
C ARG A 17 -15.68 -14.84 4.26
N VAL A 18 -15.88 -14.01 5.27
CA VAL A 18 -15.22 -12.72 5.45
C VAL A 18 -14.28 -12.76 6.66
N SER A 19 -13.21 -11.96 6.65
CA SER A 19 -12.37 -11.73 7.83
C SER A 19 -11.84 -10.30 7.84
N PHE A 20 -11.80 -9.72 9.04
CA PHE A 20 -11.22 -8.40 9.33
C PHE A 20 -9.78 -8.51 9.84
N ASP A 21 -9.22 -9.73 9.86
CA ASP A 21 -7.86 -9.94 10.34
C ASP A 21 -6.85 -9.22 9.45
N PRO A 22 -5.69 -8.81 10.00
CA PRO A 22 -4.67 -8.09 9.23
C PRO A 22 -4.15 -8.88 8.01
N GLY A 23 -4.28 -10.20 8.01
CA GLY A 23 -3.96 -11.09 6.91
C GLY A 23 -5.03 -12.17 6.71
N ILE A 24 -4.87 -13.00 5.68
CA ILE A 24 -5.75 -14.14 5.44
C ILE A 24 -5.71 -15.07 6.67
N PRO A 25 -6.86 -15.42 7.28
CA PRO A 25 -6.91 -16.28 8.47
C PRO A 25 -6.69 -17.75 8.08
N TRP A 26 -5.49 -18.06 7.59
CA TRP A 26 -5.13 -19.32 6.93
C TRP A 26 -5.36 -20.54 7.82
N ALA A 27 -5.11 -20.44 9.13
CA ALA A 27 -5.32 -21.54 10.06
C ALA A 27 -6.80 -21.91 10.22
N GLU A 28 -7.69 -20.92 10.12
CA GLU A 28 -9.15 -21.11 10.20
C GLU A 28 -9.73 -21.53 8.86
N TRP A 29 -9.32 -20.87 7.77
CA TRP A 29 -9.86 -21.10 6.44
C TRP A 29 -9.31 -22.40 5.82
N PHE A 30 -8.08 -22.78 6.15
CA PHE A 30 -7.42 -23.97 5.61
C PHE A 30 -6.94 -24.88 6.76
N PRO A 31 -7.84 -25.65 7.40
CA PRO A 31 -7.45 -26.59 8.45
C PRO A 31 -6.31 -27.52 7.99
N GLY A 32 -5.25 -27.58 8.80
CA GLY A 32 -4.03 -28.35 8.51
C GLY A 32 -3.03 -27.68 7.57
N ALA A 33 -3.26 -26.44 7.14
CA ALA A 33 -2.24 -25.64 6.46
C ALA A 33 -1.00 -25.46 7.35
N THR A 34 0.17 -25.48 6.73
CA THR A 34 1.45 -25.42 7.46
C THR A 34 1.99 -24.00 7.65
N GLY A 35 1.32 -23.00 7.05
CA GLY A 35 1.67 -21.59 7.21
C GLY A 35 0.84 -20.65 6.31
N PRO A 36 1.14 -19.33 6.38
CA PRO A 36 0.33 -18.28 5.75
C PRO A 36 0.31 -18.29 4.21
N VAL A 37 1.23 -19.02 3.59
CA VAL A 37 1.29 -19.17 2.12
C VAL A 37 0.66 -20.48 1.63
N ASP A 38 0.32 -21.40 2.53
CA ASP A 38 -0.32 -22.69 2.20
C ASP A 38 -1.84 -22.51 2.09
N LEU A 39 -2.25 -21.78 1.06
CA LEU A 39 -3.65 -21.49 0.76
C LEU A 39 -4.34 -22.64 -0.01
N ARG A 40 -3.74 -23.84 -0.04
CA ARG A 40 -4.29 -25.05 -0.69
C ARG A 40 -4.73 -24.88 -2.15
N GLY A 41 -4.14 -23.93 -2.87
CA GLY A 41 -4.52 -23.61 -4.26
C GLY A 41 -5.72 -22.65 -4.39
N GLU A 42 -6.32 -22.23 -3.28
CA GLU A 42 -7.49 -21.34 -3.22
C GLU A 42 -7.13 -19.85 -3.28
N GLY A 43 -5.84 -19.53 -3.46
CA GLY A 43 -5.37 -18.15 -3.55
C GLY A 43 -6.16 -17.29 -4.55
N PRO A 44 -6.46 -17.76 -5.78
CA PRO A 44 -7.25 -17.00 -6.76
C PRO A 44 -8.71 -16.73 -6.34
N GLN A 45 -9.23 -17.44 -5.35
CA GLN A 45 -10.60 -17.35 -4.83
C GLN A 45 -10.68 -16.41 -3.62
N ILE A 46 -9.54 -15.91 -3.16
CA ILE A 46 -9.46 -14.98 -2.03
C ILE A 46 -9.23 -13.58 -2.57
N PHE A 47 -10.00 -12.62 -2.08
CA PHE A 47 -9.88 -11.21 -2.39
C PHE A 47 -9.63 -10.42 -1.12
N ASN A 48 -8.91 -9.32 -1.27
CA ASN A 48 -8.86 -8.25 -0.29
C ASN A 48 -9.64 -7.05 -0.84
N TYR A 49 -10.58 -6.56 -0.03
CA TYR A 49 -11.35 -5.36 -0.29
C TYR A 49 -10.83 -4.24 0.62
N VAL A 50 -10.78 -3.02 0.09
CA VAL A 50 -10.51 -1.80 0.88
C VAL A 50 -11.62 -0.80 0.60
N VAL A 51 -12.20 -0.25 1.66
CA VAL A 51 -13.25 0.76 1.55
C VAL A 51 -12.61 2.14 1.48
N HIS A 52 -12.97 2.92 0.47
CA HIS A 52 -12.64 4.34 0.34
C HIS A 52 -13.94 5.13 0.26
N GLU A 53 -13.87 6.44 0.51
CA GLU A 53 -15.02 7.32 0.34
C GLU A 53 -15.53 7.34 -1.12
N SER A 54 -14.62 7.11 -2.08
CA SER A 54 -14.91 7.08 -3.52
C SER A 54 -15.46 5.74 -4.02
N GLY A 55 -15.45 4.69 -3.19
CA GLY A 55 -15.92 3.36 -3.55
C GLY A 55 -15.11 2.24 -2.90
N ILE A 56 -15.33 1.01 -3.37
CA ILE A 56 -14.67 -0.18 -2.84
C ILE A 56 -13.66 -0.65 -3.86
N VAL A 57 -12.40 -0.83 -3.45
CA VAL A 57 -11.37 -1.40 -4.32
C VAL A 57 -11.11 -2.84 -3.91
N ARG A 58 -10.97 -3.75 -4.88
CA ARG A 58 -10.65 -5.16 -4.61
C ARG A 58 -9.47 -5.67 -5.41
N GLY A 59 -8.75 -6.62 -4.83
CA GLY A 59 -7.51 -7.15 -5.36
C GLY A 59 -7.10 -8.48 -4.73
N ARG A 60 -5.94 -8.99 -5.15
CA ARG A 60 -5.34 -10.21 -4.61
C ARG A 60 -3.87 -9.96 -4.25
N PRO A 61 -3.61 -9.12 -3.24
CA PRO A 61 -2.26 -8.64 -2.94
C PRO A 61 -1.32 -9.76 -2.45
N HIS A 62 -1.86 -10.91 -2.01
CA HIS A 62 -1.12 -12.11 -1.64
C HIS A 62 -0.58 -12.91 -2.83
N LEU A 63 -1.04 -12.65 -4.06
CA LEU A 63 -0.59 -13.33 -5.25
C LEU A 63 0.34 -12.44 -6.08
N ARG A 64 1.53 -12.95 -6.39
CA ARG A 64 2.47 -12.27 -7.28
C ARG A 64 1.90 -12.19 -8.69
N ASN A 65 2.02 -11.02 -9.33
CA ASN A 65 1.53 -10.73 -10.68
C ASN A 65 0.01 -10.81 -10.86
N HIS A 66 -0.77 -10.71 -9.78
CA HIS A 66 -2.22 -10.58 -9.86
C HIS A 66 -2.68 -9.12 -9.67
N PRO A 67 -3.86 -8.76 -10.20
CA PRO A 67 -4.50 -7.45 -9.98
C PRO A 67 -4.69 -7.09 -8.51
N GLY A 68 -4.50 -5.79 -8.22
CA GLY A 68 -4.77 -5.18 -6.92
C GLY A 68 -3.70 -5.48 -5.87
N THR A 69 -2.51 -4.92 -6.09
CA THR A 69 -1.44 -4.88 -5.07
C THR A 69 -1.82 -4.00 -3.89
N TYR A 70 -1.15 -4.13 -2.74
CA TYR A 70 -1.36 -3.21 -1.61
C TYR A 70 -1.10 -1.74 -1.99
N THR A 71 -0.09 -1.46 -2.81
CA THR A 71 0.15 -0.13 -3.39
C THR A 71 -1.10 0.45 -4.05
N TRP A 72 -1.85 -0.39 -4.77
CA TRP A 72 -3.06 0.01 -5.47
C TRP A 72 -4.27 0.10 -4.53
N LEU A 73 -4.51 -0.95 -3.75
CA LEU A 73 -5.64 -1.05 -2.81
C LEU A 73 -5.62 0.09 -1.78
N ASN A 74 -4.43 0.46 -1.32
CA ASN A 74 -4.25 1.44 -0.27
C ASN A 74 -4.09 2.86 -0.79
N HIS A 75 -4.18 3.06 -2.12
CA HIS A 75 -3.82 4.31 -2.78
C HIS A 75 -2.44 4.84 -2.34
N ASN A 76 -1.48 3.93 -2.12
CA ASN A 76 -0.19 4.21 -1.51
C ASN A 76 0.94 3.98 -2.51
N PRO A 77 1.13 4.86 -3.51
CA PRO A 77 2.16 4.69 -4.55
C PRO A 77 3.59 4.62 -4.00
N GLY A 78 3.84 5.14 -2.80
CA GLY A 78 5.16 5.13 -2.16
C GLY A 78 5.46 3.92 -1.29
N ASN A 79 4.54 2.95 -1.17
CA ASN A 79 4.60 1.85 -0.20
C ASN A 79 4.92 2.33 1.23
N LEU A 80 4.43 3.52 1.59
CA LEU A 80 4.70 4.14 2.88
C LEU A 80 4.11 3.29 4.00
N THR A 81 4.92 3.00 5.02
CA THR A 81 4.45 2.33 6.25
C THR A 81 4.25 3.31 7.39
N GLY A 82 3.44 2.92 8.36
CA GLY A 82 3.19 3.72 9.55
C GLY A 82 2.99 2.88 10.81
N ARG A 83 2.66 3.58 11.88
CA ARG A 83 2.30 3.00 13.18
C ARG A 83 1.26 3.90 13.84
N PRO A 84 0.47 3.38 14.79
CA PRO A 84 -0.43 4.20 15.59
C PRO A 84 0.31 5.42 16.20
N GLY A 85 -0.28 6.60 16.07
CA GLY A 85 0.34 7.87 16.49
C GLY A 85 1.55 8.33 15.66
N GLY A 86 1.76 7.76 14.47
CA GLY A 86 2.76 8.22 13.51
C GLY A 86 2.43 9.59 12.90
N PRO A 87 3.32 10.14 12.06
CA PRO A 87 3.07 11.42 11.39
C PRO A 87 1.84 11.32 10.49
N ASP A 88 1.04 12.38 10.50
CA ASP A 88 -0.01 12.58 9.50
C ASP A 88 0.64 12.99 8.17
N LEU A 89 0.40 12.18 7.14
CA LEU A 89 0.79 12.40 5.75
C LEU A 89 -0.43 12.53 4.81
N GLY A 90 -1.66 12.61 5.37
CA GLY A 90 -2.91 12.61 4.62
C GLY A 90 -3.60 11.25 4.54
N GLN A 91 -3.08 10.21 5.21
CA GLN A 91 -3.72 8.91 5.31
C GLN A 91 -4.98 8.94 6.17
N TYR A 92 -5.80 7.89 6.07
CA TYR A 92 -6.84 7.65 7.07
C TYR A 92 -6.21 7.40 8.46
N PRO A 93 -6.69 8.09 9.53
CA PRO A 93 -6.14 7.94 10.87
C PRO A 93 -6.26 6.49 11.39
N ASP A 94 -5.14 5.96 11.87
CA ASP A 94 -5.02 4.61 12.43
C ASP A 94 -5.57 3.50 11.51
N ARG A 95 -5.32 3.63 10.20
CA ARG A 95 -5.63 2.62 9.18
C ARG A 95 -4.37 2.12 8.49
N PHE A 96 -4.16 0.82 8.60
CA PHE A 96 -3.04 0.10 8.01
C PHE A 96 -3.49 -1.32 7.66
N ASN A 97 -2.83 -1.94 6.68
CA ASN A 97 -2.97 -3.40 6.49
C ASN A 97 -2.02 -4.18 7.41
N GLY A 98 -2.01 -5.52 7.32
CA GLY A 98 -1.13 -6.37 8.14
C GLY A 98 0.37 -6.13 7.96
N GLU A 99 0.79 -5.51 6.86
CA GLU A 99 2.18 -5.11 6.59
C GLU A 99 2.47 -3.66 7.01
N HIS A 100 1.54 -3.02 7.73
CA HIS A 100 1.64 -1.64 8.22
C HIS A 100 1.67 -0.56 7.12
N PHE A 101 1.30 -0.89 5.88
CA PHE A 101 1.19 0.11 4.82
C PHE A 101 0.05 1.08 5.13
N LEU A 102 0.34 2.38 5.02
CA LEU A 102 -0.63 3.45 5.12
C LEU A 102 -1.74 3.29 4.07
N VAL A 103 -2.95 3.70 4.41
CA VAL A 103 -4.11 3.73 3.51
C VAL A 103 -4.55 5.17 3.28
N PHE A 104 -4.53 5.62 2.04
CA PHE A 104 -4.86 6.99 1.65
C PHE A 104 -6.26 7.09 1.02
N PRO A 105 -6.95 8.24 1.16
CA PRO A 105 -8.26 8.45 0.55
C PRO A 105 -8.26 8.31 -0.97
N ASP A 106 -7.19 8.77 -1.61
CA ASP A 106 -6.99 8.73 -3.05
C ASP A 106 -5.49 8.66 -3.40
N ARG A 107 -5.22 8.32 -4.66
CA ARG A 107 -3.86 8.12 -5.16
C ARG A 107 -3.04 9.41 -5.20
N GLU A 108 -3.68 10.58 -5.36
CA GLU A 108 -3.00 11.87 -5.39
C GLU A 108 -2.46 12.22 -4.00
N THR A 109 -3.28 12.03 -2.96
CA THR A 109 -2.90 12.20 -1.56
C THR A 109 -1.75 11.27 -1.19
N GLY A 110 -1.82 9.98 -1.55
CA GLY A 110 -0.73 9.03 -1.32
C GLY A 110 0.54 9.33 -2.11
N PHE A 111 0.43 9.96 -3.29
CA PHE A 111 1.58 10.43 -4.07
C PHE A 111 2.24 11.64 -3.41
N ALA A 112 1.46 12.62 -2.97
CA ALA A 112 1.93 13.80 -2.25
C ALA A 112 2.59 13.43 -0.90
N ALA A 113 2.13 12.36 -0.25
CA ALA A 113 2.68 11.85 1.00
C ALA A 113 4.17 11.48 0.90
N ILE A 114 4.67 11.09 -0.28
CA ILE A 114 6.09 10.79 -0.51
C ILE A 114 6.94 12.05 -0.25
N ALA A 115 6.59 13.19 -0.87
CA ALA A 115 7.29 14.45 -0.62
C ALA A 115 7.11 14.94 0.81
N ARG A 116 5.91 14.80 1.38
CA ARG A 116 5.63 15.19 2.77
C ARG A 116 6.50 14.41 3.77
N LEU A 117 6.72 13.12 3.53
CA LEU A 117 7.62 12.30 4.33
C LEU A 117 9.08 12.76 4.17
N LEU A 118 9.56 12.89 2.94
CA LEU A 118 10.95 13.20 2.61
C LEU A 118 11.36 14.62 3.04
N ARG A 119 10.42 15.58 2.99
CA ARG A 119 10.61 16.94 3.52
C ARG A 119 10.37 17.05 5.02
N GLY A 120 9.93 15.97 5.66
CA GLY A 120 9.73 15.90 7.09
C GLY A 120 11.04 15.93 7.88
N PRO A 121 10.99 16.25 9.18
CA PRO A 121 12.18 16.44 10.01
C PRO A 121 13.09 15.21 10.12
N ALA A 122 12.54 14.01 9.92
CA ALA A 122 13.31 12.77 9.92
C ALA A 122 14.17 12.56 8.65
N TYR A 123 13.85 13.24 7.55
CA TYR A 123 14.46 13.00 6.24
C TYR A 123 15.12 14.25 5.63
N ALA A 124 14.60 15.44 5.89
CA ALA A 124 15.04 16.66 5.20
C ALA A 124 16.55 16.94 5.37
N GLY A 125 17.13 16.63 6.53
CA GLY A 125 18.57 16.80 6.79
C GLY A 125 19.46 15.65 6.29
N LEU A 126 18.88 14.60 5.68
CA LEU A 126 19.61 13.46 5.18
C LEU A 126 20.05 13.69 3.73
N THR A 127 21.12 13.02 3.32
CA THR A 127 21.41 12.85 1.89
C THR A 127 20.38 11.93 1.26
N LEU A 128 20.17 12.02 -0.06
CA LEU A 128 19.32 11.08 -0.79
C LEU A 128 19.67 9.61 -0.50
N THR A 129 20.98 9.29 -0.43
CA THR A 129 21.43 7.94 -0.08
C THR A 129 20.94 7.51 1.30
N ALA A 130 21.09 8.36 2.33
CA ALA A 130 20.71 8.02 3.69
C ALA A 130 19.18 7.97 3.86
N ALA A 131 18.47 8.93 3.24
CA ALA A 131 17.02 8.97 3.21
C ALA A 131 16.42 7.71 2.58
N LEU A 132 16.88 7.32 1.38
CA LEU A 132 16.33 6.18 0.64
C LEU A 132 16.71 4.82 1.26
N ARG A 133 17.79 4.74 2.04
CA ARG A 133 18.13 3.56 2.85
C ARG A 133 17.24 3.42 4.09
N ALA A 134 16.82 4.55 4.68
CA ALA A 134 15.89 4.58 5.81
C ALA A 134 14.42 4.49 5.36
N TYR A 135 14.16 4.73 4.07
CA TYR A 135 12.82 4.79 3.51
C TYR A 135 12.10 3.44 3.63
N PRO A 136 10.82 3.44 4.02
CA PRO A 136 10.05 2.21 4.24
C PRO A 136 9.61 1.58 2.91
N SER A 137 10.53 0.94 2.19
CA SER A 137 10.29 0.32 0.88
C SER A 137 10.76 -1.13 0.87
N GLY A 138 9.91 -2.04 0.38
CA GLY A 138 10.27 -3.46 0.22
C GLY A 138 11.41 -3.69 -0.79
N ILE A 139 11.59 -2.79 -1.76
CA ILE A 139 12.65 -2.88 -2.78
C ILE A 139 13.97 -2.30 -2.26
N ALA A 140 13.92 -1.19 -1.50
CA ALA A 140 15.12 -0.57 -0.92
C ALA A 140 15.91 -1.54 -0.04
N HIS A 141 15.25 -2.51 0.59
CA HIS A 141 15.89 -3.55 1.40
C HIS A 141 16.64 -4.61 0.57
N HIS A 142 16.27 -4.85 -0.69
CA HIS A 142 16.88 -5.89 -1.53
C HIS A 142 18.06 -5.38 -2.38
N ASP A 143 17.99 -4.14 -2.88
CA ASP A 143 19.07 -3.52 -3.66
C ASP A 143 19.11 -1.98 -3.43
N PRO A 144 19.59 -1.54 -2.26
CA PRO A 144 19.59 -0.13 -1.90
C PRO A 144 20.46 0.73 -2.83
N GLY A 145 21.53 0.15 -3.39
CA GLY A 145 22.43 0.88 -4.30
C GLY A 145 21.74 1.23 -5.61
N ARG A 146 21.06 0.26 -6.23
CA ARG A 146 20.30 0.49 -7.45
C ARG A 146 19.12 1.43 -7.21
N TYR A 147 18.42 1.28 -6.09
CA TYR A 147 17.30 2.15 -5.73
C TYR A 147 17.73 3.63 -5.65
N VAL A 148 18.79 3.90 -4.89
CA VAL A 148 19.37 5.25 -4.75
C VAL A 148 19.81 5.81 -6.10
N ALA A 149 20.56 5.03 -6.89
CA ALA A 149 21.08 5.49 -8.18
C ALA A 149 19.95 5.88 -9.15
N GLN A 150 18.87 5.10 -9.16
CA GLN A 150 17.72 5.36 -10.03
C GLN A 150 16.94 6.62 -9.62
N VAL A 151 16.75 6.85 -8.31
CA VAL A 151 16.06 8.03 -7.78
C VAL A 151 16.90 9.30 -7.99
N ALA A 152 18.19 9.26 -7.67
CA ALA A 152 19.11 10.37 -7.88
C ALA A 152 19.22 10.76 -9.36
N ALA A 153 19.35 9.76 -10.26
CA ALA A 153 19.38 10.01 -11.70
C ALA A 153 18.08 10.63 -12.24
N ALA A 154 16.92 10.21 -11.72
CA ALA A 154 15.64 10.79 -12.13
C ALA A 154 15.52 12.27 -11.71
N ALA A 155 16.02 12.62 -10.54
CA ALA A 155 16.03 13.99 -10.04
C ALA A 155 17.18 14.86 -10.61
N GLY A 156 18.10 14.28 -11.38
CA GLY A 156 19.23 15.01 -11.97
C GLY A 156 20.24 15.52 -10.95
N VAL A 157 20.35 14.87 -9.79
CA VAL A 157 21.23 15.27 -8.68
C VAL A 157 22.18 14.14 -8.27
N ASP A 158 23.23 14.50 -7.54
CA ASP A 158 24.09 13.50 -6.91
C ASP A 158 23.38 12.82 -5.73
N ALA A 159 23.67 11.55 -5.48
CA ALA A 159 23.09 10.79 -4.37
C ALA A 159 23.51 11.30 -2.97
N SER A 160 24.52 12.19 -2.91
CA SER A 160 24.95 12.92 -1.71
C SER A 160 24.20 14.25 -1.50
N ALA A 161 23.36 14.69 -2.45
CA ALA A 161 22.52 15.87 -2.27
C ALA A 161 21.59 15.71 -1.06
N THR A 162 21.44 16.78 -0.28
CA THR A 162 20.53 16.84 0.87
C THR A 162 19.08 16.86 0.37
N VAL A 163 18.21 16.08 0.99
CA VAL A 163 16.79 15.98 0.58
C VAL A 163 16.05 17.31 0.74
N GLY A 164 16.32 18.05 1.80
CA GLY A 164 15.70 19.36 2.07
C GLY A 164 16.14 20.46 1.11
N ASP A 165 17.24 20.26 0.37
CA ASP A 165 17.76 21.22 -0.62
C ASP A 165 17.19 20.97 -2.03
N LEU A 166 16.43 19.89 -2.23
CA LEU A 166 15.79 19.60 -3.51
C LEU A 166 14.66 20.59 -3.78
N ASP A 167 14.67 21.19 -4.96
CA ASP A 167 13.57 22.02 -5.42
C ASP A 167 12.30 21.17 -5.69
N ASP A 168 11.21 21.85 -6.05
CA ASP A 168 9.92 21.19 -6.28
C ASP A 168 9.94 20.26 -7.49
N ASP A 169 10.65 20.60 -8.57
CA ASP A 169 10.74 19.77 -9.77
C ASP A 169 11.58 18.51 -9.52
N GLN A 170 12.69 18.66 -8.78
CA GLN A 170 13.55 17.55 -8.34
C GLN A 170 12.80 16.62 -7.39
N MET A 171 12.07 17.17 -6.41
CA MET A 171 11.24 16.37 -5.50
C MET A 171 10.13 15.64 -6.26
N LEU A 172 9.48 16.29 -7.22
CA LEU A 172 8.46 15.66 -8.05
C LEU A 172 9.04 14.49 -8.87
N ALA A 173 10.24 14.65 -9.42
CA ALA A 173 10.96 13.59 -10.11
C ALA A 173 11.31 12.41 -9.16
N VAL A 174 11.71 12.70 -7.92
CA VAL A 174 11.88 11.69 -6.86
C VAL A 174 10.57 10.94 -6.62
N GLN A 175 9.45 11.64 -6.42
CA GLN A 175 8.15 11.01 -6.16
C GLN A 175 7.72 10.09 -7.30
N HIS A 176 7.81 10.56 -8.55
CA HIS A 176 7.49 9.76 -9.73
C HIS A 176 8.36 8.51 -9.82
N ARG A 177 9.66 8.65 -9.51
CA ARG A 177 10.58 7.53 -9.60
C ARG A 177 10.32 6.48 -8.52
N ILE A 178 10.10 6.91 -7.28
CA ILE A 178 9.71 6.02 -6.17
C ILE A 178 8.42 5.28 -6.55
N ALA A 179 7.37 6.00 -6.97
CA ALA A 179 6.10 5.41 -7.35
C ALA A 179 6.21 4.40 -8.50
N GLY A 180 7.10 4.66 -9.47
CA GLY A 180 7.36 3.76 -10.58
C GLY A 180 8.15 2.51 -10.19
N ILE A 181 9.05 2.61 -9.21
CA ILE A 181 9.82 1.46 -8.69
C ILE A 181 8.92 0.57 -7.83
N GLU A 182 8.18 1.16 -6.88
CA GLU A 182 7.27 0.42 -6.00
C GLU A 182 6.18 -0.29 -6.80
N GLY A 183 5.64 0.41 -7.81
CA GLY A 183 4.75 -0.16 -8.80
C GLY A 183 3.38 -0.56 -8.23
N ALA A 184 2.37 -0.51 -9.09
CA ALA A 184 1.03 -0.95 -8.75
C ALA A 184 0.49 -1.82 -9.88
N VAL A 185 -0.07 -2.98 -9.55
CA VAL A 185 -0.93 -3.71 -10.48
C VAL A 185 -2.35 -3.33 -10.12
N ALA A 186 -3.04 -2.67 -11.06
CA ALA A 186 -4.41 -2.23 -10.83
C ALA A 186 -5.32 -3.42 -10.53
N GLY A 187 -6.24 -3.24 -9.57
CA GLY A 187 -7.34 -4.15 -9.29
C GLY A 187 -8.64 -3.60 -9.87
N GLU A 188 -9.76 -3.85 -9.18
CA GLU A 188 -11.09 -3.43 -9.61
C GLU A 188 -11.72 -2.45 -8.62
N THR A 189 -12.25 -1.34 -9.13
CA THR A 189 -13.06 -0.39 -8.35
C THR A 189 -14.54 -0.73 -8.55
N LEU A 190 -15.26 -0.89 -7.45
CA LEU A 190 -16.67 -1.23 -7.38
C LEU A 190 -17.44 -0.10 -6.71
N ALA A 191 -18.61 0.22 -7.25
CA ALA A 191 -19.58 1.04 -6.55
C ALA A 191 -20.18 0.27 -5.35
N PRO A 192 -20.67 0.95 -4.30
CA PRO A 192 -21.30 0.30 -3.14
C PRO A 192 -22.50 -0.60 -3.49
N ASP A 193 -23.22 -0.29 -4.56
CA ASP A 193 -24.37 -1.02 -5.08
C ASP A 193 -24.01 -1.97 -6.24
N SER A 194 -22.71 -2.21 -6.48
CA SER A 194 -22.25 -3.06 -7.57
C SER A 194 -22.79 -4.49 -7.45
N PRO A 195 -23.34 -5.07 -8.53
CA PRO A 195 -23.76 -6.48 -8.53
C PRO A 195 -22.59 -7.47 -8.38
N ASP A 196 -21.35 -7.00 -8.62
CA ASP A 196 -20.14 -7.81 -8.46
C ASP A 196 -19.64 -7.86 -7.01
N LEU A 197 -20.29 -7.13 -6.09
CA LEU A 197 -19.99 -7.16 -4.67
C LEU A 197 -20.74 -8.33 -4.01
N PRO A 198 -20.04 -9.26 -3.35
CA PRO A 198 -20.70 -10.36 -2.64
C PRO A 198 -21.63 -9.84 -1.54
N ALA A 199 -22.77 -10.51 -1.34
CA ALA A 199 -23.76 -10.10 -0.35
C ALA A 199 -23.16 -9.99 1.06
N GLU A 200 -22.23 -10.88 1.43
CA GLU A 200 -21.56 -10.87 2.73
C GLU A 200 -20.64 -9.66 2.91
N VAL A 201 -20.13 -9.08 1.82
CA VAL A 201 -19.36 -7.83 1.86
C VAL A 201 -20.30 -6.63 1.83
N ALA A 202 -21.33 -6.66 0.99
CA ALA A 202 -22.30 -5.58 0.83
C ALA A 202 -22.99 -5.20 2.15
N VAL A 203 -23.39 -6.19 2.96
CA VAL A 203 -24.04 -5.93 4.27
C VAL A 203 -23.13 -5.30 5.32
N LEU A 204 -21.81 -5.25 5.06
CA LEU A 204 -20.82 -4.64 5.95
C LEU A 204 -20.47 -3.22 5.54
N LEU A 205 -20.85 -2.78 4.35
CA LEU A 205 -20.59 -1.42 3.88
C LEU A 205 -21.39 -0.39 4.71
N PRO A 206 -20.86 0.84 4.84
CA PRO A 206 -21.54 1.93 5.54
C PRO A 206 -22.83 2.38 4.88
#